data_AF-A0A9W9Z5H2-F1
#
_entry.id   AF-A0A9W9Z5H2-F1
#
_cell.length_a   1.000
_cell.length_b   1.000
_cell.length_c   1.000
_cell.angle_alpha   90.00
_cell.angle_beta   90.00
_cell.angle_gamma   90.00
#
_symmetry.space_group_name_H-M   'P 1'
#
loop_
_entity.id
_entity.type
_entity.pdbx_description
1 polymer ?
#
loop_
_entity_poly.entity_id
_entity_poly.type
_entity_poly.pdbx_seq_one_letter_code
_entity_poly.pdbx_strand_id
1 'polypeptide(L)'
;MAMTWGQYLDHDITLAAQQDISCDGTCNDLTRECFGISIPVDDPHFPKVGVSCIALKRDAPATSAGLATPREHTNVLSAFIDASQVYGVDKNDFGVLRGHC
;
A
#
# COMPACT_ATOMS: atom_id res chain seq x y z
N MET A 1 -7.85 20.81 -10.44
CA MET A 1 -6.58 21.08 -9.73
C MET A 1 -6.60 20.65 -8.28
N ALA A 2 -7.61 20.98 -7.47
CA ALA A 2 -7.64 20.62 -6.04
C ALA A 2 -7.46 19.11 -5.76
N MET A 3 -8.18 18.24 -6.47
CA MET A 3 -8.06 16.78 -6.33
C MET A 3 -6.65 16.27 -6.61
N THR A 4 -6.05 16.70 -7.73
CA THR A 4 -4.70 16.30 -8.13
C THR A 4 -3.65 16.78 -7.11
N TRP A 5 -3.81 17.99 -6.59
CA TRP A 5 -2.91 18.50 -5.56
C TRP A 5 -3.02 17.73 -4.24
N GLY A 6 -4.23 17.27 -3.89
CA GLY A 6 -4.45 16.41 -2.73
C GLY A 6 -3.64 15.10 -2.83
N GLN A 7 -3.71 14.42 -3.97
CA GLN A 7 -2.92 13.20 -4.20
C GLN A 7 -1.40 13.48 -4.27
N TYR A 8 -1.01 14.61 -4.85
CA TYR A 8 0.39 15.02 -4.90
C TYR A 8 0.98 15.28 -3.50
N LEU A 9 0.18 15.82 -2.59
CA LEU A 9 0.56 16.03 -1.19
C LEU A 9 0.52 14.75 -0.35
N ASP A 10 -0.47 13.88 -0.57
CA ASP A 10 -0.54 12.56 0.09
C ASP A 10 0.76 11.77 -0.10
N HIS A 11 1.26 11.79 -1.33
CA HIS A 11 2.53 11.15 -1.72
C HIS A 11 3.79 11.82 -1.13
N ASP A 12 3.67 12.96 -0.45
CA ASP A 12 4.79 13.60 0.29
C ASP A 12 4.83 13.17 1.76
N ILE A 13 3.70 12.73 2.33
CA ILE A 13 3.56 12.57 3.79
C ILE A 13 3.33 11.13 4.23
N THR A 14 2.74 10.28 3.39
CA THR A 14 2.39 8.91 3.78
C THR A 14 2.47 7.89 2.66
N LEU A 15 3.13 6.77 2.93
CA LEU A 15 3.00 5.53 2.19
C LEU A 15 3.21 4.37 3.15
N ALA A 16 2.23 3.48 3.28
CA ALA A 16 2.38 2.30 4.13
C ALA A 16 3.34 1.30 3.48
N ALA A 17 4.23 0.70 4.28
CA ALA A 17 5.13 -0.35 3.82
C ALA A 17 4.35 -1.52 3.23
N GLN A 18 4.75 -2.00 2.05
CA GLN A 18 4.10 -3.13 1.39
C GLN A 18 4.78 -4.46 1.71
N GLN A 19 4.03 -5.56 1.60
CA GLN A 19 4.56 -6.91 1.76
C GLN A 19 4.99 -7.51 0.42
N ASP A 20 6.11 -8.24 0.46
CA ASP A 20 6.61 -9.05 -0.64
C ASP A 20 5.97 -10.45 -0.65
N ILE A 21 4.65 -10.49 -0.85
CA ILE A 21 3.85 -11.72 -1.01
C ILE A 21 2.96 -11.59 -2.26
N SER A 22 2.54 -12.69 -2.88
CA SER A 22 1.47 -12.66 -3.90
C SER A 22 0.16 -13.14 -3.30
N CYS A 23 -0.93 -12.42 -3.59
CA CYS A 23 -2.30 -12.79 -3.25
C CYS A 23 -3.13 -13.12 -4.50
N ASP A 24 -2.45 -13.50 -5.60
CA ASP A 24 -3.11 -13.72 -6.89
C ASP A 24 -3.96 -14.99 -6.85
N GLY A 25 -5.22 -14.89 -7.29
CA GLY A 25 -6.12 -16.04 -7.47
C GLY A 25 -6.78 -16.60 -6.21
N THR A 26 -6.56 -16.00 -5.03
CA THR A 26 -6.99 -16.57 -3.76
C THR A 26 -8.12 -15.78 -3.09
N CYS A 27 -9.37 -16.08 -3.46
CA CYS A 27 -10.52 -15.75 -2.59
C CYS A 27 -10.58 -16.66 -1.35
N ASN A 28 -9.97 -17.86 -1.43
CA ASN A 28 -10.14 -18.94 -0.46
C ASN A 28 -8.85 -19.32 0.30
N ASP A 29 -7.66 -18.92 -0.16
CA ASP A 29 -6.39 -19.07 0.57
C ASP A 29 -6.05 -17.78 1.32
N LEU A 30 -6.84 -17.53 2.36
CA LEU A 30 -6.73 -16.36 3.23
C LEU A 30 -5.60 -16.60 4.25
N THR A 31 -4.35 -16.40 3.83
CA THR A 31 -3.27 -16.18 4.80
C THR A 31 -3.64 -14.98 5.69
N ARG A 32 -2.96 -14.76 6.82
CA ARG A 32 -3.21 -13.57 7.66
C ARG A 32 -3.02 -12.24 6.92
N GLU A 33 -2.34 -12.28 5.77
CA GLU A 33 -1.87 -11.14 5.00
C GLU A 33 -2.61 -10.94 3.66
N CYS A 34 -3.29 -11.96 3.15
CA CYS A 34 -4.17 -11.86 1.98
C CYS A 34 -5.63 -11.94 2.41
N PHE A 35 -6.43 -10.96 2.00
CA PHE A 35 -7.85 -10.86 2.31
C PHE A 35 -8.66 -10.77 1.03
N GLY A 36 -9.58 -11.71 0.81
CA GLY A 36 -10.56 -11.63 -0.27
C GLY A 36 -11.75 -10.79 0.16
N ILE A 37 -11.97 -9.63 -0.46
CA ILE A 37 -13.19 -8.86 -0.30
C ILE A 37 -14.28 -9.55 -1.13
N SER A 38 -15.19 -10.26 -0.47
CA SER A 38 -16.29 -10.96 -1.15
C SER A 38 -17.18 -9.99 -1.91
N ILE A 39 -17.48 -10.33 -3.17
CA ILE A 39 -18.47 -9.60 -3.98
C ILE A 39 -19.87 -10.05 -3.53
N PRO A 40 -20.78 -9.11 -3.22
CA PRO A 40 -22.18 -9.43 -2.94
C PRO A 40 -22.87 -10.11 -4.12
N VAL A 41 -23.80 -11.02 -3.85
CA VAL A 41 -24.54 -11.75 -4.89
C VAL A 41 -25.39 -10.84 -5.79
N ASP A 42 -25.80 -9.70 -5.27
CA ASP A 42 -26.60 -8.67 -5.94
C ASP A 42 -25.76 -7.55 -6.57
N ASP A 43 -24.43 -7.70 -6.61
CA ASP A 43 -23.55 -6.73 -7.26
C ASP A 43 -23.88 -6.63 -8.78
N PRO A 44 -24.08 -5.41 -9.31
CA PRO A 44 -24.56 -5.22 -10.67
C PRO A 44 -23.49 -5.48 -11.75
N HIS A 45 -22.22 -5.63 -11.38
CA HIS A 45 -21.09 -5.61 -12.30
C HIS A 45 -20.22 -6.88 -12.22
N PHE A 46 -19.63 -7.15 -11.06
CA PHE A 46 -18.57 -8.14 -10.90
C PHE A 46 -19.01 -9.60 -11.18
N PRO A 47 -20.21 -10.05 -10.76
CA PRO A 47 -20.66 -11.41 -11.07
C PRO A 47 -20.81 -11.66 -12.58
N LYS A 48 -21.16 -10.62 -13.36
CA LYS A 48 -21.34 -10.72 -14.82
C LYS A 48 -20.03 -10.93 -15.57
N VAL A 49 -18.91 -10.53 -14.98
CA VAL A 49 -17.55 -10.71 -15.52
C VAL A 49 -16.81 -11.86 -14.82
N GLY A 50 -17.52 -12.69 -14.04
CA GLY A 50 -16.96 -13.86 -13.39
C GLY A 50 -16.07 -13.57 -12.19
N VAL A 51 -16.15 -12.36 -11.61
CA VAL A 51 -15.39 -11.96 -10.42
C VAL A 51 -16.26 -12.15 -9.18
N SER A 52 -15.80 -12.99 -8.25
CA SER A 52 -16.51 -13.32 -6.99
C SER A 52 -15.86 -12.72 -5.74
N CYS A 53 -14.63 -12.22 -5.84
CA CYS A 53 -13.97 -11.44 -4.79
C CYS A 53 -12.95 -10.47 -5.40
N ILE A 54 -12.54 -9.46 -4.62
CA ILE A 54 -11.41 -8.58 -4.90
C ILE A 54 -10.27 -8.95 -3.95
N ALA A 55 -9.12 -9.31 -4.50
CA ALA A 55 -7.94 -9.60 -3.69
C ALA A 55 -7.40 -8.32 -3.05
N LEU A 56 -7.22 -8.33 -1.73
CA LEU A 56 -6.60 -7.26 -0.95
C LEU A 56 -5.37 -7.83 -0.25
N LYS A 57 -4.22 -7.18 -0.46
CA LYS A 57 -3.01 -7.43 0.32
C LYS A 57 -2.96 -6.46 1.50
N ARG A 58 -2.69 -6.96 2.70
CA ARG A 58 -2.47 -6.10 3.88
C ARG A 58 -1.09 -5.45 3.83
N ASP A 59 -0.98 -4.23 4.36
CA ASP A 59 0.30 -3.55 4.55
C ASP A 59 1.25 -4.37 5.44
N ALA A 60 2.55 -4.20 5.30
CA ALA A 60 3.54 -4.90 6.12
C ALA A 60 3.39 -4.52 7.61
N PRO A 61 3.42 -5.50 8.52
CA PRO A 61 3.47 -5.19 9.95
C PRO A 61 4.78 -4.44 10.25
N ALA A 62 4.71 -3.42 11.11
CA ALA A 62 5.91 -2.76 11.62
C ALA A 62 6.79 -3.77 12.38
N THR A 63 8.09 -3.77 12.09
CA THR A 63 9.08 -4.74 12.62
C THR A 63 9.26 -4.69 14.13
N SER A 64 8.86 -3.60 14.80
CA SER A 64 9.10 -3.35 16.22
C SER A 64 7.99 -3.86 17.16
N ALA A 65 6.89 -4.40 16.63
CA ALA A 65 5.77 -4.86 17.45
C ALA A 65 5.95 -6.35 17.80
N GLY A 66 6.13 -6.66 19.09
CA GLY A 66 6.07 -8.05 19.56
C GLY A 66 4.68 -8.66 19.36
N LEU A 67 4.58 -9.99 19.37
CA LEU A 67 3.32 -10.72 19.11
C LEU A 67 2.16 -10.37 20.07
N ALA A 68 2.42 -9.65 21.16
CA ALA A 68 1.45 -9.26 22.19
C ALA A 68 0.94 -7.81 22.07
N THR A 69 1.44 -7.00 21.13
CA THR A 69 0.98 -5.62 20.92
C THR A 69 0.04 -5.53 19.71
N PRO A 70 -0.86 -4.52 19.66
CA PRO A 70 -1.59 -4.22 18.43
C PRO A 70 -0.65 -4.08 17.23
N ARG A 71 -1.13 -4.50 16.07
CA ARG A 71 -0.37 -4.39 14.82
C ARG A 71 -0.31 -2.92 14.40
N GLU A 72 0.90 -2.44 14.17
CA GLU A 72 1.19 -1.13 13.58
C GLU A 72 1.70 -1.28 12.14
N HIS A 73 1.68 -0.19 11.38
CA HIS A 73 2.23 -0.11 10.02
C HIS A 73 3.27 1.00 9.92
N THR A 74 4.29 0.77 9.11
CA THR A 74 5.38 1.72 8.92
C THR A 74 5.04 2.67 7.77
N ASN A 75 5.12 3.98 8.01
CA ASN A 75 5.21 4.97 6.94
C ASN A 75 6.62 4.90 6.34
N VAL A 76 6.74 4.60 5.05
CA VAL A 76 8.04 4.55 4.36
C VAL A 76 8.50 5.91 3.86
N LEU A 77 7.68 6.96 3.98
CA LEU A 77 8.05 8.33 3.64
C LEU A 77 8.48 9.17 4.85
N SER A 78 9.02 10.35 4.59
CA SER A 78 9.08 11.41 5.61
C SER A 78 7.65 11.82 5.99
N ALA A 79 7.46 12.30 7.23
CA ALA A 79 6.16 12.76 7.71
C ALA A 79 5.93 14.27 7.47
N PHE A 80 6.86 14.93 6.78
CA PHE A 80 6.87 16.38 6.59
C PHE A 80 6.45 16.72 5.16
N ILE A 81 5.97 17.94 4.96
CA ILE A 81 5.81 18.49 3.60
C ILE A 81 7.18 19.04 3.19
N ASP A 82 8.03 18.17 2.65
CA ASP A 82 9.42 18.46 2.29
C ASP A 82 9.77 18.15 0.84
N ALA A 83 8.74 17.85 0.02
CA ALA A 83 8.86 17.46 -1.36
C ALA A 83 9.59 16.12 -1.58
N SER A 84 9.44 15.17 -0.65
CA SER A 84 10.01 13.83 -0.70
C SER A 84 9.57 13.02 -1.92
N GLN A 85 8.36 13.26 -2.45
CA GLN A 85 7.90 12.67 -3.72
C GLN A 85 8.70 13.15 -4.94
N VAL A 86 9.48 14.24 -4.80
CA VAL A 86 10.41 14.74 -5.82
C VAL A 86 11.85 14.31 -5.54
N TYR A 87 12.27 14.33 -4.28
CA TYR A 87 13.68 14.19 -3.91
C TYR A 87 14.07 12.82 -3.33
N GLY A 88 13.09 11.94 -3.06
CA GLY A 88 13.29 10.69 -2.35
C GLY A 88 13.43 10.88 -0.84
N VAL A 89 13.37 9.76 -0.11
CA VAL A 89 13.36 9.72 1.37
C VAL A 89 14.63 9.12 1.94
N ASP A 90 15.47 8.54 1.09
CA ASP A 90 16.79 8.05 1.44
C ASP A 90 17.90 8.61 0.53
N LYS A 91 19.14 8.43 0.97
CA LYS A 91 20.32 9.00 0.30
C LYS A 91 20.61 8.36 -1.06
N ASN A 92 20.23 7.09 -1.24
CA ASN A 92 20.49 6.38 -2.48
C ASN A 92 19.56 6.92 -3.57
N ASP A 93 18.26 7.00 -3.27
CA ASP A 93 17.26 7.59 -4.17
C ASP A 93 17.65 9.01 -4.53
N PHE A 94 18.00 9.83 -3.55
CA PHE A 94 18.44 11.20 -3.77
C PHE A 94 19.65 11.31 -4.71
N GLY A 95 20.64 10.41 -4.60
CA GLY A 95 21.80 10.38 -5.49
C GLY A 95 21.42 10.04 -6.93
N VAL A 96 20.63 8.98 -7.11
CA VAL A 96 20.15 8.51 -8.42
C VAL A 96 19.29 9.57 -9.11
N LEU A 97 18.35 10.19 -8.39
CA LEU A 97 17.45 11.22 -8.93
C LEU A 97 18.18 12.47 -9.42
N ARG A 98 19.39 12.73 -8.91
CA ARG A 98 20.24 13.85 -9.33
C ARG A 98 21.14 13.52 -10.53
N GLY A 99 21.09 12.28 -11.05
CA GLY A 99 21.93 11.84 -12.16
C GLY A 99 23.42 11.81 -11.84
N HIS A 100 23.77 11.71 -10.55
CA HIS A 100 25.16 11.55 -10.12
C HIS A 100 25.39 10.06 -9.82
N CYS A 101 26.00 9.36 -10.77
CA CYS A 101 26.56 8.02 -10.57
C CYS A 101 27.95 8.10 -9.94
#